data_AF-A0A9D6H6N5-F1
#
_entry.id   AF-A0A9D6H6N5-F1
#
_cell.length_a   1.000
_cell.length_b   1.000
_cell.length_c   1.000
_cell.angle_alpha   90.00
_cell.angle_beta   90.00
_cell.angle_gamma   90.00
#
_symmetry.space_group_name_H-M   'P 1'
#
loop_
_entity.id
_entity.type
_entity.pdbx_description
1 polymer ?
#
loop_
_entity_poly.entity_id
_entity_poly.type
_entity_poly.pdbx_seq_one_letter_code
_entity_poly.pdbx_strand_id
1 'polypeptide(L)'
;MNIRDESGSIAWPGQEFQRTVASLARRLESPVERLAFSRRALAEYQRTPSLLRASPLARFSEVVPALEALASCRRHKLRWNERALLLGWRLWRFVPAAPLHPRRAAWVAGALLAVSAVALAPSLSPPEAESPAPAPAAAKPARLPGAAEFPLEVWLVETQQEMELYSNGLQVSNEFLVHGDPRSYVVLPAGAGSDWSAALEKPDVRSRPAGIVFHTTVSEVSPPLEREQNQLIRYRGRQLLRYLAREKLYHFVIDRFGRVYRLLPESEVAYHAGFSVWEHAGEQYFNLNDSFLGVAFETRPEALDSETGPEAAVTPAQVAAAAQLTRMLRDTLSIPEGNCVTHEMISLNPNNHLIGYHTDWAGLFPFEQIGLPAQYETPLPSVAHWGFRFDDDFVAVLGGRPFPGMTRAERRFREEAYARGLDEAELRRRRAAEYRRITDALGRLRRDVRPDGARGH
;
A
#
# COMPACT_ATOMS: atom_id res chain seq x y z
N MET A 1 -4.44 -26.10 -9.01
CA MET A 1 -5.42 -26.38 -7.88
C MET A 1 -5.06 -25.56 -6.64
N ASN A 2 -5.37 -24.15 -6.66
CA ASN A 2 -5.15 -23.01 -5.73
C ASN A 2 -5.85 -23.24 -4.38
N ILE A 3 -5.17 -23.68 -3.36
CA ILE A 3 -5.83 -23.82 -2.03
C ILE A 3 -6.27 -22.43 -1.55
N ARG A 4 -7.39 -21.99 -1.94
CA ARG A 4 -8.17 -20.84 -1.46
C ARG A 4 -8.72 -21.13 -0.05
N ASP A 5 -8.21 -20.41 0.94
CA ASP A 5 -8.86 -20.57 2.27
C ASP A 5 -10.36 -20.26 2.20
N GLU A 6 -11.21 -20.79 3.03
CA GLU A 6 -12.70 -20.72 3.06
C GLU A 6 -13.20 -19.31 2.69
N SER A 7 -12.21 -18.35 2.38
CA SER A 7 -12.57 -16.95 2.07
C SER A 7 -12.14 -16.57 0.65
N GLY A 8 -11.68 -17.55 -0.19
CA GLY A 8 -11.38 -17.24 -1.61
C GLY A 8 -10.12 -16.38 -1.75
N SER A 9 -9.25 -16.10 -0.53
CA SER A 9 -7.97 -15.36 -0.61
C SER A 9 -6.79 -16.33 -0.72
N ILE A 10 -5.81 -15.91 -1.64
CA ILE A 10 -4.57 -16.69 -1.86
C ILE A 10 -3.81 -16.82 -0.54
N ALA A 11 -3.95 -17.86 0.24
CA ALA A 11 -3.24 -18.13 1.51
C ALA A 11 -1.72 -18.19 1.26
N TRP A 12 -0.99 -17.14 1.67
CA TRP A 12 0.47 -17.11 1.54
C TRP A 12 1.12 -18.10 2.53
N PRO A 13 2.04 -18.83 2.13
CA PRO A 13 2.74 -19.84 2.94
C PRO A 13 3.40 -19.21 4.18
N GLY A 14 3.77 -19.98 5.24
CA GLY A 14 4.37 -19.67 6.56
C GLY A 14 5.23 -18.39 6.51
N GLN A 15 5.39 -17.55 7.58
CA GLN A 15 6.08 -16.26 7.81
C GLN A 15 7.53 -16.32 7.28
N GLU A 16 8.11 -17.49 7.24
CA GLU A 16 9.50 -17.60 6.77
C GLU A 16 9.60 -17.56 5.25
N PHE A 17 8.70 -18.15 4.55
CA PHE A 17 8.65 -18.05 3.07
C PHE A 17 8.38 -16.61 2.63
N GLN A 18 7.55 -15.96 3.35
CA GLN A 18 7.25 -14.55 3.01
C GLN A 18 8.46 -13.65 3.20
N ARG A 19 9.20 -13.95 4.23
CA ARG A 19 10.41 -13.13 4.48
C ARG A 19 11.48 -13.39 3.42
N THR A 20 11.54 -14.65 3.04
CA THR A 20 12.54 -15.02 2.01
C THR A 20 12.16 -14.42 0.64
N VAL A 21 10.91 -14.45 0.32
CA VAL A 21 10.47 -13.89 -0.98
C VAL A 21 10.66 -12.37 -0.95
N ALA A 22 10.36 -11.79 0.20
CA ALA A 22 10.52 -10.32 0.31
C ALA A 22 12.00 -9.92 0.22
N SER A 23 12.86 -10.79 0.87
CA SER A 23 14.30 -10.47 0.84
C SER A 23 14.87 -10.66 -0.58
N LEU A 24 14.49 -11.70 -1.29
CA LEU A 24 15.00 -11.95 -2.65
C LEU A 24 14.40 -10.98 -3.67
N ALA A 25 13.16 -10.58 -3.42
CA ALA A 25 12.48 -9.64 -4.34
C ALA A 25 13.19 -8.28 -4.32
N ARG A 26 13.86 -7.97 -3.21
CA ARG A 26 14.54 -6.67 -3.11
C ARG A 26 15.75 -6.62 -4.04
N ARG A 27 16.12 -7.82 -4.53
CA ARG A 27 17.29 -7.84 -5.44
C ARG A 27 16.88 -7.53 -6.87
N LEU A 28 15.65 -7.59 -7.07
CA LEU A 28 15.17 -7.31 -8.44
C LEU A 28 14.85 -5.81 -8.57
N GLU A 29 15.37 -5.25 -9.71
CA GLU A 29 15.39 -3.79 -9.91
C GLU A 29 14.02 -3.28 -10.38
N SER A 30 13.19 -4.24 -10.99
CA SER A 30 11.91 -3.80 -11.58
C SER A 30 10.73 -4.31 -10.74
N PRO A 31 9.80 -3.40 -10.38
CA PRO A 31 8.61 -3.79 -9.61
C PRO A 31 7.76 -4.82 -10.36
N VAL A 32 7.77 -4.68 -11.68
CA VAL A 32 7.05 -5.70 -12.46
C VAL A 32 7.78 -7.05 -12.35
N GLU A 33 9.03 -7.01 -12.29
CA GLU A 33 9.82 -8.25 -12.12
C GLU A 33 9.67 -8.82 -10.70
N ARG A 34 9.47 -7.90 -9.73
CA ARG A 34 9.28 -8.35 -8.33
C ARG A 34 7.91 -9.02 -8.16
N LEU A 35 6.95 -8.27 -8.80
CA LEU A 35 5.61 -8.88 -8.72
C LEU A 35 5.56 -10.21 -9.48
N ALA A 36 6.17 -10.24 -10.73
CA ALA A 36 6.23 -11.52 -11.48
C ALA A 36 7.00 -12.58 -10.70
N PHE A 37 8.03 -12.11 -10.04
CA PHE A 37 8.83 -13.03 -9.20
C PHE A 37 7.99 -13.56 -8.03
N SER A 38 7.28 -12.68 -7.31
CA SER A 38 6.51 -13.09 -6.11
C SER A 38 5.39 -14.08 -6.50
N ARG A 39 4.79 -13.83 -7.69
CA ARG A 39 3.70 -14.74 -8.12
C ARG A 39 4.27 -16.11 -8.50
N ARG A 40 5.36 -16.05 -9.11
CA ARG A 40 5.99 -17.32 -9.53
C ARG A 40 6.53 -18.09 -8.32
N ALA A 41 7.14 -17.35 -7.45
CA ALA A 41 7.62 -17.98 -6.20
C ALA A 41 6.47 -18.66 -5.43
N LEU A 42 5.35 -18.04 -5.43
CA LEU A 42 4.18 -18.65 -4.77
C LEU A 42 3.69 -19.88 -5.54
N ALA A 43 3.67 -19.76 -6.86
CA ALA A 43 3.22 -20.92 -7.67
C ALA A 43 4.17 -22.12 -7.47
N GLU A 44 5.45 -21.79 -7.34
CA GLU A 44 6.43 -22.90 -7.16
C GLU A 44 6.31 -23.49 -5.75
N TYR A 45 6.09 -22.60 -4.86
CA TYR A 45 5.86 -23.09 -3.49
C TYR A 45 4.65 -24.02 -3.41
N GLN A 46 3.66 -23.80 -4.15
CA GLN A 46 2.42 -24.61 -4.09
C GLN A 46 2.63 -25.95 -4.82
N ARG A 47 3.61 -25.99 -5.68
CA ARG A 47 3.88 -27.24 -6.43
C ARG A 47 4.79 -28.17 -5.62
N THR A 48 5.30 -27.58 -4.46
CA THR A 48 6.21 -28.42 -3.64
C THR A 48 5.39 -29.44 -2.83
N PRO A 49 5.66 -30.76 -2.93
CA PRO A 49 4.90 -31.83 -2.27
C PRO A 49 4.79 -31.60 -0.75
N SER A 50 3.56 -31.73 -0.20
CA SER A 50 3.19 -31.47 1.23
C SER A 50 4.05 -32.30 2.18
N LEU A 51 4.65 -33.50 1.73
CA LEU A 51 5.50 -34.35 2.59
C LEU A 51 6.85 -33.69 2.84
N LEU A 52 7.25 -32.80 2.04
CA LEU A 52 8.52 -32.04 2.18
C LEU A 52 8.32 -30.80 3.05
N ARG A 53 7.08 -30.48 3.15
CA ARG A 53 6.81 -29.30 4.02
C ARG A 53 6.75 -29.73 5.49
N ALA A 54 6.65 -31.08 5.71
CA ALA A 54 6.51 -31.57 7.10
C ALA A 54 7.81 -32.23 7.56
N SER A 55 8.95 -32.08 6.77
CA SER A 55 10.22 -32.75 7.10
C SER A 55 11.17 -31.75 7.78
N PRO A 56 12.09 -32.23 8.53
CA PRO A 56 13.12 -31.40 9.20
C PRO A 56 13.87 -30.50 8.21
N LEU A 57 13.54 -30.74 6.91
CA LEU A 57 14.14 -29.86 5.88
C LEU A 57 13.12 -28.83 5.39
N ALA A 58 12.14 -28.54 6.14
CA ALA A 58 11.01 -27.69 5.77
C ALA A 58 11.49 -26.26 5.46
N ARG A 59 12.66 -26.02 6.02
CA ARG A 59 13.20 -24.67 5.74
C ARG A 59 13.65 -24.54 4.28
N PHE A 60 13.99 -25.68 3.69
CA PHE A 60 14.44 -25.65 2.29
C PHE A 60 13.24 -25.56 1.32
N SER A 61 12.17 -26.12 1.80
CA SER A 61 10.94 -26.06 0.98
C SER A 61 10.36 -24.65 0.94
N GLU A 62 10.95 -23.76 1.82
CA GLU A 62 10.45 -22.37 1.81
C GLU A 62 11.38 -21.46 0.99
N VAL A 63 12.62 -21.89 0.78
CA VAL A 63 13.63 -21.02 0.16
C VAL A 63 13.85 -21.44 -1.29
N VAL A 64 13.64 -22.64 -1.58
CA VAL A 64 14.04 -23.20 -2.89
C VAL A 64 13.03 -22.77 -3.97
N PRO A 65 11.78 -22.74 -3.64
CA PRO A 65 10.84 -22.24 -4.66
C PRO A 65 11.09 -20.76 -5.00
N ALA A 66 11.45 -20.02 -4.00
CA ALA A 66 11.78 -18.59 -4.24
C ALA A 66 13.06 -18.45 -5.09
N LEU A 67 14.02 -19.31 -4.91
CA LEU A 67 15.28 -19.25 -5.69
C LEU A 67 15.04 -19.73 -7.12
N GLU A 68 14.14 -20.75 -7.25
CA GLU A 68 13.77 -21.21 -8.62
C GLU A 68 13.06 -20.10 -9.39
N ALA A 69 12.27 -19.40 -8.69
CA ALA A 69 11.55 -18.29 -9.34
C ALA A 69 12.53 -17.15 -9.69
N LEU A 70 13.46 -16.96 -8.82
CA LEU A 70 14.45 -15.89 -9.08
C LEU A 70 15.37 -16.29 -10.24
N ALA A 71 15.79 -17.57 -10.33
CA ALA A 71 16.65 -18.08 -11.41
C ALA A 71 15.96 -17.96 -12.78
N SER A 72 14.69 -17.91 -12.79
CA SER A 72 13.94 -17.81 -14.07
C SER A 72 13.81 -16.36 -14.52
N CYS A 73 14.33 -15.49 -13.68
CA CYS A 73 14.31 -14.08 -14.09
C CYS A 73 15.55 -13.79 -14.94
N ARG A 74 15.47 -13.52 -16.28
CA ARG A 74 16.42 -13.49 -17.43
C ARG A 74 17.58 -12.54 -17.14
N ARG A 75 17.57 -11.76 -15.94
CA ARG A 75 18.62 -10.73 -15.84
C ARG A 75 19.33 -10.84 -14.49
N HIS A 76 19.03 -12.02 -13.78
CA HIS A 76 19.68 -12.01 -12.45
C HIS A 76 20.51 -13.29 -12.29
N LYS A 77 21.84 -12.98 -11.85
CA LYS A 77 22.74 -14.13 -11.64
C LYS A 77 22.72 -14.56 -10.17
N LEU A 78 22.39 -15.82 -10.00
CA LEU A 78 22.36 -16.34 -8.60
C LEU A 78 23.77 -16.37 -8.02
N ARG A 79 23.87 -16.01 -6.75
CA ARG A 79 25.17 -16.20 -6.08
C ARG A 79 25.55 -17.69 -6.03
N TRP A 80 26.85 -17.98 -5.87
CA TRP A 80 27.35 -19.37 -5.95
C TRP A 80 26.67 -20.25 -4.90
N ASN A 81 26.41 -19.79 -3.72
CA ASN A 81 25.74 -20.64 -2.70
C ASN A 81 24.27 -20.90 -3.06
N GLU A 82 23.61 -20.00 -3.75
CA GLU A 82 22.21 -20.18 -4.20
C GLU A 82 22.13 -21.17 -5.37
N ARG A 83 23.17 -21.04 -6.20
CA ARG A 83 23.23 -22.01 -7.32
C ARG A 83 23.48 -23.42 -6.80
N ALA A 84 24.37 -23.52 -5.82
CA ALA A 84 24.67 -24.83 -5.22
C ALA A 84 23.44 -25.41 -4.50
N LEU A 85 22.69 -24.54 -3.86
CA LEU A 85 21.47 -24.99 -3.17
C LEU A 85 20.40 -25.42 -4.18
N LEU A 86 20.21 -24.68 -5.23
CA LEU A 86 19.21 -25.02 -6.27
C LEU A 86 19.62 -26.31 -6.99
N LEU A 87 20.95 -26.49 -7.28
CA LEU A 87 21.43 -27.71 -7.94
C LEU A 87 21.26 -28.92 -7.02
N GLY A 88 21.57 -28.77 -5.73
CA GLY A 88 21.31 -29.85 -4.75
C GLY A 88 19.84 -30.26 -4.71
N TRP A 89 19.04 -29.27 -4.75
CA TRP A 89 17.58 -29.51 -4.72
C TRP A 89 17.12 -30.21 -6.01
N ARG A 90 17.58 -29.80 -7.21
CA ARG A 90 17.17 -30.43 -8.50
C ARG A 90 17.68 -31.87 -8.57
N LEU A 91 18.85 -32.09 -7.97
CA LEU A 91 19.40 -33.45 -7.99
C LEU A 91 18.66 -34.36 -7.00
N TRP A 92 18.21 -33.79 -5.97
CA TRP A 92 17.46 -34.55 -4.97
C TRP A 92 16.06 -34.93 -5.49
N ARG A 93 15.38 -34.03 -6.34
CA ARG A 93 14.01 -34.27 -6.85
C ARG A 93 14.01 -35.41 -7.89
N PHE A 94 15.21 -35.72 -8.33
CA PHE A 94 15.26 -36.75 -9.38
C PHE A 94 15.83 -38.05 -8.82
N VAL A 95 15.96 -38.08 -7.42
CA VAL A 95 16.36 -39.37 -6.85
C VAL A 95 15.11 -40.28 -6.73
N PRO A 96 14.86 -41.28 -7.68
CA PRO A 96 13.69 -42.18 -7.67
C PRO A 96 13.50 -42.84 -6.30
N ALA A 97 12.34 -42.61 -5.63
CA ALA A 97 11.87 -43.28 -4.41
C ALA A 97 12.13 -44.79 -4.46
N ALA A 98 13.15 -45.29 -5.27
CA ALA A 98 13.39 -46.73 -5.24
C ALA A 98 14.49 -47.05 -4.21
N PRO A 99 14.48 -48.24 -3.45
CA PRO A 99 15.50 -48.52 -2.43
C PRO A 99 16.93 -48.37 -2.99
N LEU A 100 17.55 -47.26 -2.62
CA LEU A 100 18.90 -46.83 -3.06
C LEU A 100 19.94 -47.87 -2.65
N HIS A 101 20.62 -48.67 -3.55
CA HIS A 101 21.90 -49.38 -3.38
C HIS A 101 22.88 -48.58 -2.51
N PRO A 102 23.42 -49.05 -1.40
CA PRO A 102 24.24 -48.49 -0.33
C PRO A 102 25.34 -47.57 -0.88
N ARG A 103 25.65 -47.64 -2.16
CA ARG A 103 26.71 -46.77 -2.71
C ARG A 103 26.13 -45.47 -3.26
N ARG A 104 24.88 -45.41 -3.59
CA ARG A 104 24.16 -44.20 -4.06
C ARG A 104 23.55 -43.43 -2.87
N ALA A 105 23.39 -44.16 -1.71
CA ALA A 105 22.94 -43.54 -0.45
C ALA A 105 24.08 -42.78 0.22
N ALA A 106 25.29 -43.25 -0.08
CA ALA A 106 26.48 -42.60 0.49
C ALA A 106 26.86 -41.35 -0.32
N TRP A 107 26.45 -41.32 -1.66
CA TRP A 107 26.71 -40.12 -2.48
C TRP A 107 25.65 -39.04 -2.22
N VAL A 108 24.40 -39.47 -1.91
CA VAL A 108 23.32 -38.51 -1.59
C VAL A 108 23.51 -37.99 -0.17
N ALA A 109 24.06 -38.82 0.74
CA ALA A 109 24.35 -38.37 2.11
C ALA A 109 25.59 -37.46 2.12
N GLY A 110 26.52 -37.72 1.17
CA GLY A 110 27.70 -36.86 1.03
C GLY A 110 27.36 -35.50 0.40
N ALA A 111 26.39 -35.45 -0.50
CA ALA A 111 25.93 -34.20 -1.14
C ALA A 111 25.04 -33.39 -0.20
N LEU A 112 24.33 -34.04 0.72
CA LEU A 112 23.48 -33.35 1.71
C LEU A 112 24.32 -32.84 2.89
N LEU A 113 25.48 -33.49 3.16
CA LEU A 113 26.41 -33.04 4.22
C LEU A 113 27.29 -31.90 3.70
N ALA A 114 27.49 -31.82 2.38
CA ALA A 114 28.26 -30.72 1.77
C ALA A 114 27.39 -29.47 1.63
N VAL A 115 26.05 -29.62 1.51
CA VAL A 115 25.10 -28.48 1.44
C VAL A 115 24.78 -28.00 2.86
N SER A 116 24.86 -28.87 3.92
CA SER A 116 24.65 -28.45 5.33
C SER A 116 25.91 -27.79 5.89
N ALA A 117 27.10 -28.04 5.29
CA ALA A 117 28.36 -27.42 5.75
C ALA A 117 28.54 -26.03 5.11
N VAL A 118 27.74 -25.63 4.11
CA VAL A 118 27.77 -24.28 3.46
C VAL A 118 26.67 -23.40 4.06
N ALA A 119 25.69 -23.98 4.77
CA ALA A 119 24.60 -23.23 5.44
C ALA A 119 24.97 -22.92 6.89
N LEU A 120 26.19 -23.42 7.36
CA LEU A 120 26.59 -23.10 8.75
C LEU A 120 27.89 -22.29 8.73
N ALA A 121 28.30 -21.69 7.54
CA ALA A 121 29.48 -20.81 7.56
C ALA A 121 29.12 -19.43 8.15
N PRO A 122 29.67 -19.03 9.35
CA PRO A 122 29.40 -17.77 10.06
C PRO A 122 29.55 -16.54 9.13
N SER A 123 28.48 -16.02 8.55
CA SER A 123 28.28 -14.69 7.97
C SER A 123 28.99 -13.60 8.77
N LEU A 124 30.32 -13.36 8.57
CA LEU A 124 31.09 -12.17 9.01
C LEU A 124 30.29 -10.89 8.72
N SER A 125 29.44 -10.54 9.69
CA SER A 125 28.80 -9.22 9.86
C SER A 125 29.83 -8.08 9.75
N PRO A 126 29.75 -7.14 8.87
CA PRO A 126 30.63 -5.97 8.97
C PRO A 126 30.41 -5.19 10.29
N PRO A 127 31.55 -4.62 10.90
CA PRO A 127 31.47 -3.81 12.12
C PRO A 127 30.55 -2.59 11.94
N GLU A 128 29.47 -2.60 12.75
CA GLU A 128 28.63 -1.59 13.43
C GLU A 128 29.34 -0.23 13.50
N ALA A 129 29.27 0.55 12.41
CA ALA A 129 29.52 2.01 12.32
C ALA A 129 28.66 2.78 13.34
N GLU A 130 29.25 3.15 14.47
CA GLU A 130 29.15 4.30 15.40
C GLU A 130 28.20 5.37 14.86
N SER A 131 27.03 5.28 15.40
CA SER A 131 25.92 6.22 15.63
C SER A 131 26.42 7.67 15.67
N PRO A 132 26.13 8.47 14.52
CA PRO A 132 26.41 9.90 14.73
C PRO A 132 25.28 10.59 15.50
N ALA A 133 25.64 11.28 16.57
CA ALA A 133 25.09 12.40 17.35
C ALA A 133 23.93 13.08 16.62
N PRO A 134 22.86 13.46 17.37
CA PRO A 134 21.59 14.05 16.95
C PRO A 134 21.79 15.35 16.17
N ALA A 135 21.48 15.28 14.80
CA ALA A 135 21.28 16.42 13.88
C ALA A 135 20.27 17.44 14.47
N PRO A 136 20.61 18.77 14.49
CA PRO A 136 19.83 19.93 14.93
C PRO A 136 18.48 20.03 14.20
N ALA A 137 17.35 19.96 14.90
CA ALA A 137 15.97 20.46 14.74
C ALA A 137 15.83 21.33 13.49
N ALA A 138 15.58 20.66 12.29
CA ALA A 138 15.06 21.19 11.01
C ALA A 138 14.14 22.41 11.26
N ALA A 139 14.63 23.59 11.13
CA ALA A 139 14.00 24.90 10.88
C ALA A 139 12.72 24.74 10.04
N LYS A 140 11.60 25.03 10.66
CA LYS A 140 10.24 25.34 10.18
C LYS A 140 10.27 26.02 8.81
N PRO A 141 9.92 25.30 7.67
CA PRO A 141 9.91 26.04 6.40
C PRO A 141 8.97 27.26 6.45
N ALA A 142 9.56 28.39 6.32
CA ALA A 142 9.02 29.71 5.92
C ALA A 142 7.95 29.57 4.83
N ARG A 143 6.65 29.69 5.28
CA ARG A 143 5.43 30.08 4.53
C ARG A 143 5.78 30.86 3.26
N LEU A 144 5.83 30.17 2.06
CA LEU A 144 5.86 30.95 0.81
C LEU A 144 4.98 32.21 0.91
N PRO A 145 5.59 33.46 0.94
CA PRO A 145 4.89 34.75 0.82
C PRO A 145 4.05 34.81 -0.46
N GLY A 146 2.64 34.47 -0.29
CA GLY A 146 1.56 35.15 -1.05
C GLY A 146 0.54 34.13 -1.59
N ALA A 147 -0.07 33.32 -0.73
CA ALA A 147 -1.35 32.70 -1.14
C ALA A 147 -2.20 33.67 -1.97
N ALA A 148 -1.66 34.23 -3.10
CA ALA A 148 -2.60 34.84 -4.06
C ALA A 148 -4.05 34.45 -3.74
N GLU A 149 -4.76 35.27 -2.90
CA GLU A 149 -6.23 35.33 -2.76
C GLU A 149 -6.95 34.71 -3.96
N PHE A 150 -6.81 33.40 -4.15
CA PHE A 150 -7.55 32.63 -5.16
C PHE A 150 -9.04 32.98 -5.10
N PRO A 151 -9.71 33.24 -6.29
CA PRO A 151 -11.16 33.43 -6.24
C PRO A 151 -11.84 32.44 -5.28
N LEU A 152 -12.81 32.95 -4.41
CA LEU A 152 -13.57 32.23 -3.35
C LEU A 152 -14.25 30.99 -3.92
N GLU A 153 -14.32 30.91 -5.37
CA GLU A 153 -14.93 29.72 -5.99
C GLU A 153 -14.14 29.34 -7.26
N VAL A 154 -13.84 28.03 -7.39
CA VAL A 154 -13.08 27.56 -8.59
C VAL A 154 -14.08 27.07 -9.65
N TRP A 155 -13.99 27.60 -10.90
CA TRP A 155 -14.91 27.14 -11.96
C TRP A 155 -14.11 26.81 -13.22
N LEU A 156 -14.71 25.96 -14.08
CA LEU A 156 -14.06 25.57 -15.34
C LEU A 156 -14.05 26.74 -16.33
N VAL A 157 -12.84 27.15 -16.74
CA VAL A 157 -12.70 28.31 -17.64
C VAL A 157 -12.83 27.87 -19.09
N GLU A 158 -12.07 26.85 -19.35
CA GLU A 158 -12.08 26.42 -20.76
C GLU A 158 -11.79 24.91 -20.85
N THR A 159 -12.56 24.37 -21.90
CA THR A 159 -12.19 22.99 -22.29
C THR A 159 -11.69 22.97 -23.73
N GLN A 160 -10.39 22.58 -23.83
CA GLN A 160 -9.88 22.42 -25.21
C GLN A 160 -9.25 21.04 -25.40
N GLN A 161 -9.73 20.45 -26.52
CA GLN A 161 -9.27 19.09 -26.84
C GLN A 161 -9.39 18.15 -25.64
N GLU A 162 -8.14 17.76 -24.97
CA GLU A 162 -8.09 16.83 -23.82
C GLU A 162 -7.59 17.57 -22.57
N MET A 163 -7.75 18.85 -22.58
CA MET A 163 -7.26 19.60 -21.40
C MET A 163 -8.37 20.52 -20.87
N GLU A 164 -8.37 20.61 -19.58
CA GLU A 164 -9.30 21.53 -18.88
C GLU A 164 -8.49 22.58 -18.13
N LEU A 165 -8.96 23.84 -18.32
CA LEU A 165 -8.36 24.95 -17.55
C LEU A 165 -9.36 25.50 -16.53
N TYR A 166 -8.86 25.68 -15.28
CA TYR A 166 -9.76 26.18 -14.21
C TYR A 166 -9.30 27.56 -13.76
N SER A 167 -10.22 28.27 -13.06
CA SER A 167 -10.01 29.71 -12.74
C SER A 167 -8.86 29.87 -11.74
N ASN A 168 -8.45 28.75 -11.11
CA ASN A 168 -7.31 28.94 -10.17
C ASN A 168 -5.98 28.56 -10.85
N GLY A 169 -6.09 28.49 -12.21
CA GLY A 169 -4.84 28.29 -12.98
C GLY A 169 -4.51 26.81 -13.18
N LEU A 170 -5.36 25.89 -12.58
CA LEU A 170 -5.10 24.44 -12.73
C LEU A 170 -5.45 23.97 -14.14
N GLN A 171 -4.46 23.22 -14.67
CA GLN A 171 -4.75 22.53 -15.94
C GLN A 171 -4.78 21.01 -15.71
N VAL A 172 -5.88 20.50 -16.28
CA VAL A 172 -5.99 19.04 -16.10
C VAL A 172 -6.06 18.38 -17.50
N SER A 173 -5.11 17.45 -17.68
CA SER A 173 -5.12 16.71 -18.96
C SER A 173 -5.99 15.45 -18.86
N ASN A 174 -6.78 15.23 -19.99
CA ASN A 174 -7.63 14.01 -20.04
C ASN A 174 -7.07 13.04 -21.09
N GLU A 175 -5.91 13.19 -21.37
CA GLU A 175 -5.29 12.38 -22.44
C GLU A 175 -5.37 10.89 -22.10
N PHE A 176 -5.33 10.52 -20.80
CA PHE A 176 -5.30 9.07 -20.46
C PHE A 176 -6.59 8.68 -19.76
N LEU A 177 -7.57 9.48 -19.96
CA LEU A 177 -8.83 9.25 -19.23
C LEU A 177 -9.47 7.94 -19.73
N VAL A 178 -9.75 7.05 -18.77
CA VAL A 178 -10.54 5.83 -19.06
C VAL A 178 -11.78 5.81 -18.16
N HIS A 179 -12.70 4.78 -18.42
CA HIS A 179 -13.95 4.76 -17.62
C HIS A 179 -14.02 3.43 -16.82
N GLY A 180 -14.50 3.66 -15.58
CA GLY A 180 -14.72 2.49 -14.70
C GLY A 180 -16.18 2.37 -14.26
N ASP A 181 -16.25 1.80 -13.09
CA ASP A 181 -17.61 1.57 -12.56
C ASP A 181 -18.13 2.86 -11.88
N PRO A 182 -19.48 2.98 -12.01
CA PRO A 182 -20.03 4.14 -11.29
C PRO A 182 -19.86 4.01 -9.77
N ARG A 183 -19.80 5.18 -9.12
CA ARG A 183 -19.55 5.21 -7.66
C ARG A 183 -20.86 4.99 -6.90
N SER A 184 -20.74 4.17 -5.91
CA SER A 184 -21.86 3.96 -4.98
C SER A 184 -21.33 3.36 -3.67
N TYR A 185 -21.70 4.01 -2.56
CA TYR A 185 -21.22 3.47 -1.27
C TYR A 185 -22.22 3.81 -0.17
N VAL A 186 -22.07 3.05 0.96
CA VAL A 186 -23.00 3.22 2.09
C VAL A 186 -22.25 3.95 3.23
N VAL A 187 -23.01 4.88 3.82
CA VAL A 187 -22.42 5.61 4.96
C VAL A 187 -23.06 5.09 6.25
N LEU A 188 -22.10 4.90 7.22
CA LEU A 188 -22.64 4.42 8.51
C LEU A 188 -22.46 5.48 9.58
N PRO A 189 -23.43 5.51 10.48
CA PRO A 189 -23.25 6.44 11.60
C PRO A 189 -22.06 6.06 12.49
N ALA A 190 -21.32 7.17 12.92
CA ALA A 190 -20.16 6.92 13.82
C ALA A 190 -20.59 7.08 15.28
N GLY A 191 -19.85 6.33 16.29
CA GLY A 191 -20.06 6.54 17.74
C GLY A 191 -20.36 5.22 18.45
N ALA A 192 -20.01 5.25 19.84
CA ALA A 192 -20.27 4.11 20.75
C ALA A 192 -21.78 3.84 20.86
N GLY A 193 -22.25 2.58 20.27
CA GLY A 193 -23.69 2.23 20.42
C GLY A 193 -24.45 2.46 19.11
N SER A 194 -23.60 2.93 18.07
CA SER A 194 -24.27 3.10 16.76
C SER A 194 -24.75 1.75 16.20
N ASP A 195 -26.14 1.78 15.99
CA ASP A 195 -26.79 0.53 15.49
C ASP A 195 -26.53 0.37 13.98
N TRP A 196 -25.25 -0.01 13.57
CA TRP A 196 -24.93 -0.14 12.14
C TRP A 196 -25.84 -1.17 11.46
N SER A 197 -26.36 -2.13 12.34
CA SER A 197 -27.26 -3.13 11.73
C SER A 197 -28.52 -2.48 11.15
N ALA A 198 -29.03 -1.50 11.90
CA ALA A 198 -30.23 -0.80 11.36
C ALA A 198 -29.87 -0.02 10.08
N ALA A 199 -28.60 0.59 10.11
CA ALA A 199 -28.19 1.36 8.91
C ALA A 199 -28.01 0.44 7.69
N LEU A 200 -27.79 -0.83 7.96
CA LEU A 200 -27.60 -1.73 6.81
C LEU A 200 -28.95 -2.25 6.31
N GLU A 201 -30.03 -2.20 7.13
CA GLU A 201 -31.37 -2.61 6.67
C GLU A 201 -31.97 -1.55 5.75
N LYS A 202 -31.61 -0.26 6.06
CA LYS A 202 -32.01 0.85 5.17
C LYS A 202 -30.79 1.75 4.88
N PRO A 203 -30.02 1.27 3.87
CA PRO A 203 -28.72 1.92 3.66
C PRO A 203 -28.87 3.31 3.02
N ASP A 204 -28.18 4.27 3.63
CA ASP A 204 -27.99 5.55 2.93
C ASP A 204 -26.92 5.43 1.83
N VAL A 205 -27.37 5.19 0.60
CA VAL A 205 -26.42 4.96 -0.52
C VAL A 205 -26.13 6.31 -1.19
N ARG A 206 -24.80 6.54 -1.40
CA ARG A 206 -24.41 7.81 -2.04
C ARG A 206 -23.50 7.55 -3.23
N SER A 207 -23.42 8.60 -4.03
CA SER A 207 -22.57 8.40 -5.23
C SER A 207 -21.59 9.57 -5.38
N ARG A 208 -21.82 10.61 -4.61
CA ARG A 208 -20.85 11.73 -4.71
C ARG A 208 -19.61 11.43 -3.84
N PRO A 209 -18.43 11.82 -4.35
CA PRO A 209 -17.24 11.55 -3.54
C PRO A 209 -17.29 12.26 -2.19
N ALA A 210 -16.76 11.50 -1.21
CA ALA A 210 -16.89 12.04 0.16
C ALA A 210 -15.54 12.64 0.59
N GLY A 211 -14.45 12.24 -0.15
CA GLY A 211 -13.17 12.77 0.31
C GLY A 211 -12.06 12.45 -0.70
N ILE A 212 -10.76 12.84 -0.26
CA ILE A 212 -9.58 12.59 -1.11
C ILE A 212 -8.56 11.76 -0.32
N VAL A 213 -8.05 10.75 -1.06
CA VAL A 213 -6.93 10.01 -0.45
C VAL A 213 -5.67 10.28 -1.30
N PHE A 214 -4.56 10.73 -0.50
CA PHE A 214 -3.33 11.06 -1.23
C PHE A 214 -2.34 9.89 -1.16
N HIS A 215 -1.71 9.71 -2.41
CA HIS A 215 -0.80 8.54 -2.55
C HIS A 215 0.53 9.02 -3.15
N THR A 216 1.48 8.14 -2.95
CA THR A 216 2.64 8.20 -3.87
C THR A 216 2.69 6.90 -4.70
N THR A 217 3.11 6.94 -5.99
CA THR A 217 3.12 5.76 -6.89
C THR A 217 4.39 4.95 -6.65
N VAL A 218 5.18 5.17 -5.54
CA VAL A 218 6.55 4.65 -5.33
C VAL A 218 6.97 3.76 -6.50
N SER A 219 7.23 4.40 -7.73
CA SER A 219 7.76 3.65 -8.90
C SER A 219 9.29 3.73 -8.91
N GLU A 220 10.03 2.59 -8.63
CA GLU A 220 11.51 2.44 -8.62
C GLU A 220 12.11 2.80 -9.98
N VAL A 221 11.24 3.36 -10.94
CA VAL A 221 11.81 3.45 -12.30
C VAL A 221 11.90 4.92 -12.69
N SER A 222 11.66 5.87 -11.66
CA SER A 222 11.74 7.25 -12.18
C SER A 222 13.13 7.83 -11.92
N PRO A 223 13.89 8.20 -13.03
CA PRO A 223 15.23 8.80 -12.90
C PRO A 223 15.20 10.09 -12.08
N PRO A 224 16.37 10.50 -11.48
CA PRO A 224 16.45 11.81 -10.78
C PRO A 224 15.97 12.95 -11.69
N LEU A 225 15.27 13.96 -10.99
CA LEU A 225 14.78 15.13 -11.76
C LEU A 225 15.96 16.01 -12.17
N GLU A 226 16.62 15.66 -13.30
CA GLU A 226 17.72 16.46 -13.88
C GLU A 226 17.41 16.77 -15.34
N ARG A 227 17.88 17.95 -15.62
CA ARG A 227 17.56 18.45 -16.98
C ARG A 227 17.93 17.41 -18.05
N GLU A 228 18.94 16.65 -17.85
CA GLU A 228 19.46 15.73 -18.90
C GLU A 228 18.56 14.49 -19.02
N GLN A 229 17.71 14.32 -18.01
CA GLN A 229 16.89 13.09 -18.04
C GLN A 229 15.45 13.40 -18.41
N ASN A 230 15.22 14.64 -18.93
CA ASN A 230 13.82 15.07 -19.18
C ASN A 230 13.09 14.08 -20.09
N GLN A 231 13.77 13.70 -21.11
CA GLN A 231 13.06 12.83 -22.07
C GLN A 231 12.72 11.47 -21.43
N LEU A 232 13.65 10.99 -20.74
CA LEU A 232 13.42 9.69 -20.10
C LEU A 232 12.32 9.79 -19.03
N ILE A 233 12.34 10.93 -18.24
CA ILE A 233 11.29 11.08 -17.19
C ILE A 233 9.92 11.16 -17.84
N ARG A 234 9.90 11.81 -18.95
CA ARG A 234 8.59 11.95 -19.63
C ARG A 234 8.15 10.59 -20.20
N TYR A 235 9.10 9.97 -20.86
CA TYR A 235 8.73 8.68 -21.46
C TYR A 235 8.26 7.69 -20.38
N ARG A 236 8.97 7.56 -19.29
CA ARG A 236 8.57 6.61 -18.22
C ARG A 236 7.28 7.08 -17.54
N GLY A 237 7.21 8.35 -17.34
CA GLY A 237 5.95 8.88 -16.77
C GLY A 237 4.72 8.48 -17.60
N ARG A 238 4.88 8.59 -18.86
CA ARG A 238 3.72 8.22 -19.70
C ARG A 238 3.41 6.73 -19.59
N GLN A 239 4.43 5.85 -19.53
CA GLN A 239 4.15 4.40 -19.36
C GLN A 239 3.45 4.14 -18.01
N LEU A 240 3.95 4.86 -17.05
CA LEU A 240 3.28 4.71 -15.75
C LEU A 240 1.81 5.13 -15.84
N LEU A 241 1.53 6.24 -16.50
CA LEU A 241 0.13 6.71 -16.59
C LEU A 241 -0.73 5.71 -17.35
N ARG A 242 -0.13 5.10 -18.38
CA ARG A 242 -0.94 4.10 -19.12
C ARG A 242 -1.26 2.90 -18.23
N TYR A 243 -0.25 2.55 -17.50
CA TYR A 243 -0.49 1.39 -16.62
C TYR A 243 -1.53 1.72 -15.55
N LEU A 244 -1.36 2.87 -14.93
CA LEU A 244 -2.32 3.24 -13.87
C LEU A 244 -3.74 3.39 -14.42
N ALA A 245 -3.84 3.93 -15.59
CA ALA A 245 -5.19 4.07 -16.18
C ALA A 245 -5.79 2.70 -16.49
N ARG A 246 -4.98 1.86 -17.07
CA ARG A 246 -5.50 0.51 -17.42
C ARG A 246 -5.97 -0.23 -16.17
N GLU A 247 -5.23 0.05 -15.05
CA GLU A 247 -5.60 -0.72 -13.83
C GLU A 247 -6.58 0.08 -12.97
N LYS A 248 -6.85 1.32 -13.47
CA LYS A 248 -7.86 2.17 -12.80
C LYS A 248 -7.50 2.39 -11.33
N LEU A 249 -6.28 2.83 -11.06
CA LEU A 249 -5.79 2.83 -9.66
C LEU A 249 -6.06 4.19 -9.01
N TYR A 250 -6.12 5.31 -9.89
CA TYR A 250 -6.31 6.64 -9.28
C TYR A 250 -7.20 7.50 -10.19
N HIS A 251 -7.67 8.52 -9.46
CA HIS A 251 -8.46 9.47 -10.30
C HIS A 251 -7.52 10.52 -10.93
N PHE A 252 -6.57 10.93 -10.09
CA PHE A 252 -5.64 11.96 -10.62
C PHE A 252 -4.20 11.56 -10.28
N VAL A 253 -3.36 11.89 -11.25
CA VAL A 253 -1.92 11.69 -10.99
C VAL A 253 -1.20 13.02 -11.28
N ILE A 254 -0.30 13.36 -10.30
CA ILE A 254 0.55 14.54 -10.52
C ILE A 254 1.98 14.06 -10.84
N ASP A 255 2.40 14.45 -12.01
CA ASP A 255 3.70 13.87 -12.39
C ASP A 255 4.83 14.73 -11.82
N ARG A 256 6.07 14.40 -12.14
CA ARG A 256 7.25 14.99 -11.45
C ARG A 256 7.40 16.47 -11.81
N PHE A 257 6.67 16.86 -12.93
CA PHE A 257 6.81 18.28 -13.34
C PHE A 257 5.60 19.09 -12.86
N GLY A 258 4.72 18.43 -12.12
CA GLY A 258 3.57 19.20 -11.58
C GLY A 258 2.38 19.20 -12.54
N ARG A 259 2.49 18.36 -13.60
CA ARG A 259 1.30 18.26 -14.46
C ARG A 259 0.26 17.31 -13.85
N VAL A 260 -1.02 17.71 -14.08
CA VAL A 260 -2.10 16.91 -13.46
C VAL A 260 -2.83 16.15 -14.59
N TYR A 261 -2.91 14.82 -14.34
CA TYR A 261 -3.66 13.97 -15.29
C TYR A 261 -4.87 13.32 -14.60
N ARG A 262 -5.97 13.52 -15.33
CA ARG A 262 -7.17 12.76 -14.88
C ARG A 262 -7.23 11.39 -15.59
N LEU A 263 -7.31 10.30 -14.69
CA LEU A 263 -7.35 8.96 -15.32
C LEU A 263 -8.75 8.37 -15.24
N LEU A 264 -9.50 8.79 -14.25
CA LEU A 264 -10.91 8.35 -14.16
C LEU A 264 -11.79 9.56 -13.84
N PRO A 265 -13.05 9.44 -14.33
CA PRO A 265 -13.98 10.49 -13.90
C PRO A 265 -14.27 10.40 -12.39
N GLU A 266 -14.54 11.57 -11.79
CA GLU A 266 -14.76 11.62 -10.31
C GLU A 266 -16.00 10.82 -9.90
N SER A 267 -16.92 10.63 -10.88
CA SER A 267 -18.17 9.90 -10.56
C SER A 267 -17.94 8.38 -10.58
N GLU A 268 -16.68 7.98 -10.88
CA GLU A 268 -16.45 6.52 -11.00
C GLU A 268 -15.41 6.09 -9.95
N VAL A 269 -15.27 4.70 -9.86
CA VAL A 269 -14.49 4.15 -8.74
C VAL A 269 -13.07 3.85 -9.24
N ALA A 270 -12.11 4.35 -8.41
CA ALA A 270 -10.73 3.89 -8.63
C ALA A 270 -10.32 2.90 -7.54
N TYR A 271 -9.35 1.96 -7.86
CA TYR A 271 -8.97 0.90 -6.90
C TYR A 271 -7.67 1.32 -6.21
N HIS A 272 -7.79 2.23 -5.18
CA HIS A 272 -6.55 2.86 -4.66
C HIS A 272 -6.48 2.71 -3.14
N ALA A 273 -7.50 2.30 -2.48
CA ALA A 273 -7.45 2.45 -1.00
C ALA A 273 -7.51 1.06 -0.35
N GLY A 274 -8.02 0.00 -1.08
CA GLY A 274 -8.15 -1.33 -0.44
C GLY A 274 -8.95 -1.28 0.86
N PHE A 275 -8.51 -2.19 1.87
CA PHE A 275 -9.20 -2.15 3.17
C PHE A 275 -8.85 -0.84 3.91
N SER A 276 -9.97 -0.14 4.14
CA SER A 276 -9.72 1.20 4.73
C SER A 276 -10.98 1.66 5.48
N VAL A 277 -10.66 2.57 6.53
CA VAL A 277 -11.81 3.14 7.26
C VAL A 277 -11.45 4.58 7.63
N TRP A 278 -12.52 5.40 7.54
CA TRP A 278 -12.33 6.79 7.99
C TRP A 278 -13.65 7.33 8.55
N GLU A 279 -13.40 8.34 9.40
CA GLU A 279 -14.60 8.93 10.03
C GLU A 279 -14.45 10.46 10.03
N HIS A 280 -15.59 11.04 9.70
CA HIS A 280 -15.66 12.51 9.82
C HIS A 280 -17.10 12.95 10.03
N ALA A 281 -17.23 13.86 10.98
CA ALA A 281 -18.52 14.51 11.28
C ALA A 281 -19.62 13.47 11.53
N GLY A 282 -19.21 12.39 12.34
CA GLY A 282 -20.23 11.41 12.79
C GLY A 282 -20.54 10.36 11.72
N GLU A 283 -19.82 10.47 10.63
CA GLU A 283 -20.08 9.46 9.58
C GLU A 283 -18.83 8.58 9.40
N GLN A 284 -19.13 7.28 9.11
CA GLN A 284 -18.00 6.35 8.88
C GLN A 284 -18.05 5.79 7.46
N TYR A 285 -16.86 5.73 6.97
CA TYR A 285 -16.72 5.25 5.58
C TYR A 285 -15.81 4.01 5.58
N PHE A 286 -16.31 2.99 4.83
CA PHE A 286 -15.48 1.78 4.71
C PHE A 286 -15.14 1.55 3.23
N ASN A 287 -14.02 0.91 3.07
CA ASN A 287 -13.55 0.67 1.69
C ASN A 287 -13.56 1.97 0.86
N LEU A 288 -12.65 2.71 1.13
CA LEU A 288 -12.67 4.11 0.65
C LEU A 288 -12.40 4.15 -0.87
N ASN A 289 -12.19 2.97 -1.56
CA ASN A 289 -12.16 3.03 -3.04
C ASN A 289 -13.48 3.60 -3.59
N ASP A 290 -14.56 3.33 -2.93
CA ASP A 290 -15.88 3.68 -3.50
C ASP A 290 -16.28 5.10 -3.11
N SER A 291 -15.72 5.57 -2.00
CA SER A 291 -16.31 6.85 -1.48
C SER A 291 -15.32 8.01 -1.67
N PHE A 292 -13.94 7.66 -1.87
CA PHE A 292 -12.96 8.77 -1.90
C PHE A 292 -12.25 8.77 -3.25
N LEU A 293 -11.83 10.00 -3.61
CA LEU A 293 -11.01 10.10 -4.81
C LEU A 293 -9.55 9.79 -4.47
N GLY A 294 -8.89 9.07 -5.40
CA GLY A 294 -7.43 8.84 -5.24
C GLY A 294 -6.61 9.84 -6.06
N VAL A 295 -5.62 10.52 -5.32
CA VAL A 295 -4.67 11.42 -5.99
C VAL A 295 -3.24 10.92 -5.70
N ALA A 296 -2.60 10.65 -6.80
CA ALA A 296 -1.26 10.08 -6.56
C ALA A 296 -0.19 11.05 -7.06
N PHE A 297 0.91 11.04 -6.26
CA PHE A 297 2.11 11.80 -6.66
C PHE A 297 3.15 10.83 -7.23
N GLU A 298 3.50 11.19 -8.42
CA GLU A 298 4.61 10.36 -8.92
C GLU A 298 5.90 10.64 -8.14
N THR A 299 6.28 9.49 -7.46
CA THR A 299 7.53 9.68 -6.68
C THR A 299 8.45 8.48 -6.90
N ARG A 300 9.77 8.60 -6.19
CA ARG A 300 10.72 7.47 -6.22
C ARG A 300 10.92 6.91 -4.81
N PRO A 301 11.21 5.65 -4.75
CA PRO A 301 11.40 4.95 -3.47
C PRO A 301 12.54 5.54 -2.64
N GLU A 302 13.62 6.19 -3.27
CA GLU A 302 14.83 6.72 -2.59
C GLU A 302 14.51 8.06 -1.91
N ALA A 303 13.34 8.68 -2.26
CA ALA A 303 12.93 9.97 -1.68
C ALA A 303 12.33 9.79 -0.28
N LEU A 304 12.17 8.45 0.14
CA LEU A 304 11.53 8.24 1.47
C LEU A 304 12.55 7.65 2.44
N ASP A 305 13.87 7.38 1.92
CA ASP A 305 14.97 6.77 2.71
C ASP A 305 16.12 7.76 2.84
N SER A 306 15.99 9.16 2.61
CA SER A 306 17.29 9.88 2.60
C SER A 306 17.25 10.99 3.66
N GLU A 307 18.09 10.91 4.72
CA GLU A 307 18.76 12.01 5.45
C GLU A 307 18.46 13.36 4.82
N THR A 308 17.75 13.43 3.57
CA THR A 308 17.50 14.70 2.86
C THR A 308 16.06 15.17 3.04
N GLY A 309 15.16 14.43 3.99
CA GLY A 309 13.86 15.01 4.38
C GLY A 309 12.84 14.93 3.24
N PRO A 310 11.36 15.07 3.42
CA PRO A 310 10.15 15.07 2.57
C PRO A 310 10.38 15.78 1.24
N GLU A 311 11.52 16.62 1.09
CA GLU A 311 11.82 17.38 -0.15
C GLU A 311 12.39 16.47 -1.23
N ALA A 312 12.71 15.21 -0.78
CA ALA A 312 13.21 14.23 -1.77
C ALA A 312 12.07 13.39 -2.35
N ALA A 313 10.78 13.59 -1.66
CA ALA A 313 9.77 12.61 -2.15
C ALA A 313 8.81 13.28 -3.15
N VAL A 314 8.63 14.66 -2.96
CA VAL A 314 7.73 15.34 -3.91
C VAL A 314 8.34 16.70 -4.25
N THR A 315 8.19 17.23 -5.51
CA THR A 315 8.79 18.52 -5.95
C THR A 315 7.87 19.69 -5.61
N PRO A 316 8.39 20.89 -5.50
CA PRO A 316 7.56 22.08 -5.27
C PRO A 316 6.46 22.23 -6.33
N ALA A 317 6.82 21.88 -7.55
CA ALA A 317 5.78 21.95 -8.60
C ALA A 317 4.60 21.01 -8.30
N GLN A 318 4.91 19.85 -7.80
CA GLN A 318 3.81 18.91 -7.45
C GLN A 318 2.97 19.47 -6.30
N VAL A 319 3.71 20.07 -5.31
CA VAL A 319 2.96 20.60 -4.16
C VAL A 319 2.05 21.74 -4.63
N ALA A 320 2.56 22.60 -5.48
CA ALA A 320 1.72 23.69 -6.00
C ALA A 320 0.52 23.15 -6.80
N ALA A 321 0.80 22.17 -7.68
CA ALA A 321 -0.32 21.57 -8.45
C ALA A 321 -1.33 20.89 -7.52
N ALA A 322 -0.82 20.22 -6.55
CA ALA A 322 -1.74 19.52 -5.62
C ALA A 322 -2.62 20.54 -4.87
N ALA A 323 -2.01 21.65 -4.51
CA ALA A 323 -2.82 22.68 -3.81
C ALA A 323 -3.95 23.18 -4.69
N GLN A 324 -3.66 23.40 -5.97
CA GLN A 324 -4.72 23.89 -6.89
C GLN A 324 -5.77 22.81 -7.14
N LEU A 325 -5.25 21.60 -7.32
CA LEU A 325 -6.21 20.50 -7.59
C LEU A 325 -7.11 20.27 -6.37
N THR A 326 -6.52 20.25 -5.22
CA THR A 326 -7.32 19.99 -4.00
C THR A 326 -8.38 21.09 -3.82
N ARG A 327 -7.97 22.27 -4.03
CA ARG A 327 -8.97 23.35 -3.93
C ARG A 327 -10.10 23.16 -4.94
N MET A 328 -9.62 22.87 -6.21
CA MET A 328 -10.67 22.64 -7.24
C MET A 328 -11.62 21.52 -6.82
N LEU A 329 -11.17 20.47 -6.33
CA LEU A 329 -12.03 19.31 -6.01
C LEU A 329 -12.93 19.64 -4.81
N ARG A 330 -12.36 20.31 -3.88
CA ARG A 330 -13.19 20.59 -2.70
C ARG A 330 -14.29 21.61 -3.03
N ASP A 331 -13.92 22.56 -3.81
CA ASP A 331 -14.94 23.58 -4.14
C ASP A 331 -16.03 23.02 -5.06
N THR A 332 -15.63 22.22 -5.99
CA THR A 332 -16.64 21.80 -6.99
C THR A 332 -17.44 20.61 -6.47
N LEU A 333 -16.81 19.89 -5.50
CA LEU A 333 -17.52 18.67 -5.08
C LEU A 333 -17.92 18.78 -3.61
N SER A 334 -17.61 19.94 -3.04
CA SER A 334 -17.95 20.20 -1.61
C SER A 334 -17.35 19.14 -0.69
N ILE A 335 -16.12 18.76 -1.00
CA ILE A 335 -15.43 17.79 -0.13
C ILE A 335 -14.86 18.52 1.10
N PRO A 336 -15.23 18.04 2.30
CA PRO A 336 -14.72 18.69 3.52
C PRO A 336 -13.22 18.45 3.71
N GLU A 337 -12.59 19.47 4.39
CA GLU A 337 -11.13 19.32 4.58
C GLU A 337 -10.80 18.12 5.47
N GLY A 338 -11.78 17.74 6.43
CA GLY A 338 -11.54 16.60 7.35
C GLY A 338 -11.55 15.25 6.59
N ASN A 339 -11.96 15.29 5.32
CA ASN A 339 -12.01 14.02 4.56
C ASN A 339 -10.87 13.98 3.53
N CYS A 340 -9.91 14.83 3.73
CA CYS A 340 -8.69 14.75 2.89
C CYS A 340 -7.56 14.14 3.70
N VAL A 341 -7.21 12.89 3.29
CA VAL A 341 -6.33 12.09 4.17
C VAL A 341 -5.28 11.41 3.29
N THR A 342 -4.29 10.82 3.99
CA THR A 342 -3.30 10.04 3.21
C THR A 342 -3.60 8.54 3.34
N HIS A 343 -3.04 7.85 2.35
CA HIS A 343 -3.32 6.39 2.31
C HIS A 343 -2.73 5.71 3.56
N GLU A 344 -1.62 6.13 3.98
CA GLU A 344 -1.00 5.52 5.17
C GLU A 344 -1.91 5.62 6.39
N MET A 345 -2.72 6.64 6.50
CA MET A 345 -3.57 6.83 7.69
C MET A 345 -4.78 5.90 7.65
N ILE A 346 -5.07 5.40 6.48
CA ILE A 346 -6.38 4.72 6.44
C ILE A 346 -6.16 3.26 6.01
N SER A 347 -4.95 2.86 5.73
CA SER A 347 -4.71 1.52 5.17
C SER A 347 -4.67 0.49 6.30
N LEU A 348 -5.41 -0.65 5.99
CA LEU A 348 -5.56 -1.66 7.06
C LEU A 348 -5.18 -3.04 6.52
N ASN A 349 -4.74 -3.88 7.51
CA ASN A 349 -4.67 -5.34 7.28
C ASN A 349 -5.60 -6.10 8.24
N PRO A 350 -6.66 -6.48 7.69
CA PRO A 350 -7.66 -7.08 8.59
C PRO A 350 -7.21 -8.45 9.11
N ASN A 351 -6.27 -9.11 8.39
CA ASN A 351 -5.83 -10.45 8.84
C ASN A 351 -5.06 -10.37 10.17
N ASN A 352 -4.24 -9.41 10.21
CA ASN A 352 -3.53 -9.35 11.51
C ASN A 352 -3.97 -8.14 12.33
N HIS A 353 -5.06 -7.48 11.83
CA HIS A 353 -5.72 -6.35 12.51
C HIS A 353 -4.72 -5.24 12.87
N LEU A 354 -3.88 -4.92 11.85
CA LEU A 354 -2.88 -3.83 12.00
C LEU A 354 -3.16 -2.74 10.95
N ILE A 355 -2.75 -1.53 11.36
CA ILE A 355 -2.81 -0.47 10.34
C ILE A 355 -1.44 -0.39 9.66
N GLY A 356 -1.38 0.46 8.54
CA GLY A 356 -0.09 0.74 7.88
C GLY A 356 0.29 -0.35 6.88
N TYR A 357 -0.71 -1.00 6.32
CA TYR A 357 -0.38 -1.97 5.27
C TYR A 357 0.36 -1.29 4.11
N HIS A 358 -0.05 -0.01 3.92
CA HIS A 358 0.70 0.79 2.95
C HIS A 358 1.27 2.03 3.66
N THR A 359 2.61 2.34 3.23
CA THR A 359 3.29 3.42 3.98
C THR A 359 3.82 4.47 2.99
N ASP A 360 3.05 4.75 2.03
CA ASP A 360 3.56 5.52 0.87
C ASP A 360 4.01 6.94 1.29
N TRP A 361 3.57 7.56 2.37
CA TRP A 361 4.01 8.94 2.69
C TRP A 361 4.89 8.93 3.96
N ALA A 362 4.91 7.85 4.64
CA ALA A 362 5.71 7.70 5.87
C ALA A 362 5.51 8.91 6.80
N GLY A 363 4.39 9.55 6.74
CA GLY A 363 4.10 10.65 7.70
C GLY A 363 4.60 12.00 7.20
N LEU A 364 4.86 12.08 5.96
CA LEU A 364 5.54 13.33 5.59
C LEU A 364 4.70 14.07 4.55
N PHE A 365 3.50 13.73 4.46
CA PHE A 365 2.68 14.46 3.48
C PHE A 365 2.53 15.91 3.92
N PRO A 366 2.72 16.91 2.97
CA PRO A 366 2.72 18.34 3.30
C PRO A 366 1.30 18.93 3.32
N PHE A 367 0.46 18.64 4.32
CA PHE A 367 -0.96 19.07 4.34
C PHE A 367 -1.05 20.60 4.30
N GLU A 368 -0.20 21.23 5.10
CA GLU A 368 -0.36 22.70 5.25
C GLU A 368 0.01 23.42 3.94
N GLN A 369 1.02 22.85 3.25
CA GLN A 369 1.44 23.52 1.99
C GLN A 369 0.38 23.39 0.91
N ILE A 370 -0.51 22.46 1.08
CA ILE A 370 -1.53 22.39 -0.01
C ILE A 370 -2.87 22.88 0.52
N GLY A 371 -2.85 23.56 1.68
CA GLY A 371 -4.03 24.31 2.15
C GLY A 371 -4.96 23.45 3.01
N LEU A 372 -4.40 22.38 3.60
CA LEU A 372 -5.24 21.49 4.45
C LEU A 372 -4.69 21.50 5.87
N PRO A 373 -5.55 21.21 6.82
CA PRO A 373 -5.04 21.12 8.19
C PRO A 373 -4.14 19.88 8.38
N ALA A 374 -3.34 19.98 9.45
CA ALA A 374 -2.42 18.85 9.74
C ALA A 374 -3.21 17.63 10.23
N GLN A 375 -3.51 16.73 9.25
CA GLN A 375 -4.43 15.61 9.56
C GLN A 375 -3.71 14.54 10.41
N TYR A 376 -2.42 14.64 10.53
CA TYR A 376 -1.72 13.62 11.34
C TYR A 376 -1.99 13.82 12.84
N GLU A 377 -2.71 14.88 13.09
CA GLU A 377 -3.05 15.11 14.51
C GLU A 377 -4.42 14.52 14.85
N THR A 378 -5.11 14.08 13.89
CA THR A 378 -6.48 13.55 14.11
C THR A 378 -6.40 12.06 14.51
N PRO A 379 -7.14 11.77 15.61
CA PRO A 379 -7.14 10.36 16.00
C PRO A 379 -7.69 9.46 14.88
N LEU A 380 -6.92 8.35 14.70
CA LEU A 380 -7.36 7.43 13.62
C LEU A 380 -8.54 6.56 14.08
N PRO A 381 -9.60 6.61 13.29
CA PRO A 381 -10.79 5.83 13.69
C PRO A 381 -10.51 4.32 13.67
N SER A 382 -9.63 3.94 12.81
CA SER A 382 -9.36 2.47 12.77
C SER A 382 -8.80 1.98 14.11
N VAL A 383 -8.03 2.88 14.77
CA VAL A 383 -7.45 2.48 16.08
C VAL A 383 -8.44 2.82 17.20
N ALA A 384 -8.93 3.98 17.18
CA ALA A 384 -9.75 4.47 18.30
C ALA A 384 -11.09 3.72 18.38
N HIS A 385 -11.62 3.29 17.20
CA HIS A 385 -12.99 2.70 17.24
C HIS A 385 -12.95 1.22 16.89
N TRP A 386 -11.95 0.92 16.09
CA TRP A 386 -12.09 -0.47 15.59
C TRP A 386 -10.94 -1.33 16.14
N GLY A 387 -10.16 -0.73 16.91
CA GLY A 387 -9.23 -1.52 17.74
C GLY A 387 -8.03 -2.01 16.91
N PHE A 388 -7.77 -1.45 15.75
CA PHE A 388 -6.55 -1.85 15.03
C PHE A 388 -5.32 -1.35 15.79
N ARG A 389 -4.22 -2.15 15.44
CA ARG A 389 -2.95 -1.75 16.09
C ARG A 389 -1.92 -1.35 15.02
N PHE A 390 -0.87 -0.82 15.61
CA PHE A 390 0.29 -0.64 14.71
C PHE A 390 1.55 -1.16 15.40
N ASP A 391 2.52 -1.72 14.52
CA ASP A 391 3.69 -2.42 15.11
C ASP A 391 4.95 -1.58 14.92
N ASP A 392 6.04 -2.15 15.48
CA ASP A 392 7.31 -1.40 15.51
C ASP A 392 7.85 -1.17 14.09
N ASP A 393 7.53 -2.12 13.24
CA ASP A 393 7.99 -1.91 11.84
C ASP A 393 7.33 -0.68 11.21
N PHE A 394 6.09 -0.60 11.49
CA PHE A 394 5.36 0.57 10.94
C PHE A 394 5.91 1.87 11.55
N VAL A 395 6.22 1.86 12.76
CA VAL A 395 6.74 3.08 13.44
C VAL A 395 8.15 3.38 12.91
N ALA A 396 8.85 2.33 12.66
CA ALA A 396 10.21 2.56 12.12
C ALA A 396 10.15 3.28 10.76
N VAL A 397 9.16 2.94 9.99
CA VAL A 397 9.03 3.60 8.68
C VAL A 397 8.66 5.07 8.86
N LEU A 398 8.07 5.40 9.97
CA LEU A 398 7.65 6.80 10.19
C LEU A 398 8.77 7.60 10.84
N GLY A 399 9.93 6.95 10.95
CA GLY A 399 11.05 7.70 11.56
C GLY A 399 11.20 7.44 13.06
N GLY A 400 10.50 6.31 13.48
CA GLY A 400 10.76 5.84 14.86
C GLY A 400 9.73 6.36 15.86
N ARG A 401 8.82 7.17 15.38
CA ARG A 401 7.79 7.63 16.34
C ARG A 401 6.43 7.69 15.62
N PRO A 402 5.39 7.23 16.39
CA PRO A 402 4.04 7.38 15.82
C PRO A 402 3.63 8.86 15.73
N PHE A 403 2.88 9.19 14.64
CA PHE A 403 2.41 10.60 14.68
C PHE A 403 1.30 10.76 15.72
N PRO A 404 1.03 11.98 16.20
CA PRO A 404 0.19 12.33 17.36
C PRO A 404 -1.21 11.70 17.26
N GLY A 405 -1.79 11.68 16.12
CA GLY A 405 -3.15 11.08 15.96
C GLY A 405 -3.19 9.60 16.38
N MET A 406 -2.11 8.89 16.16
CA MET A 406 -2.09 7.46 16.55
C MET A 406 -2.05 7.32 18.07
N THR A 407 -1.27 8.11 18.64
CA THR A 407 -1.18 8.04 20.12
C THR A 407 -2.51 8.45 20.77
N ARG A 408 -3.12 9.41 20.27
CA ARG A 408 -4.43 9.84 20.82
C ARG A 408 -5.51 8.77 20.60
N ALA A 409 -5.42 8.19 19.41
CA ALA A 409 -6.42 7.13 19.15
C ALA A 409 -6.25 5.97 20.13
N GLU A 410 -4.99 5.57 20.44
CA GLU A 410 -4.78 4.47 21.42
C GLU A 410 -5.29 4.86 22.81
N ARG A 411 -5.00 6.06 23.14
CA ARG A 411 -5.50 6.53 24.44
C ARG A 411 -7.03 6.47 24.50
N ARG A 412 -7.65 6.98 23.44
CA ARG A 412 -9.15 6.93 23.42
C ARG A 412 -9.65 5.49 23.54
N PHE A 413 -8.97 4.64 22.84
CA PHE A 413 -9.43 3.24 22.91
C PHE A 413 -9.30 2.70 24.33
N ARG A 414 -8.19 3.02 25.03
CA ARG A 414 -7.98 2.53 26.41
C ARG A 414 -9.03 3.13 27.36
N GLU A 415 -9.28 4.33 27.18
CA GLU A 415 -10.30 4.98 28.04
C GLU A 415 -11.68 4.32 27.85
N GLU A 416 -11.95 4.01 26.61
CA GLU A 416 -13.24 3.33 26.39
C GLU A 416 -13.26 1.95 27.06
N ALA A 417 -12.20 1.23 26.86
CA ALA A 417 -12.17 -0.11 27.50
C ALA A 417 -12.36 0.03 29.02
N TYR A 418 -11.66 1.03 29.59
CA TYR A 418 -11.80 1.25 31.04
C TYR A 418 -13.24 1.62 31.41
N ALA A 419 -13.85 2.51 30.66
CA ALA A 419 -15.23 2.95 30.95
C ALA A 419 -16.22 1.78 30.85
N ARG A 420 -15.88 0.75 30.14
CA ARG A 420 -16.82 -0.38 29.95
C ARG A 420 -16.44 -1.54 30.87
N GLY A 421 -15.42 -1.29 31.64
CA GLY A 421 -14.99 -2.37 32.55
C GLY A 421 -14.42 -3.57 31.80
N LEU A 422 -13.93 -3.34 30.62
CA LEU A 422 -13.38 -4.47 29.83
C LEU A 422 -11.86 -4.35 29.76
N ASP A 423 -11.25 -5.55 29.73
CA ASP A 423 -9.82 -5.54 29.36
C ASP A 423 -9.63 -5.11 27.89
N GLU A 424 -8.51 -4.38 27.59
CA GLU A 424 -8.30 -3.87 26.21
C GLU A 424 -8.31 -5.00 25.19
N ALA A 425 -7.68 -6.08 25.54
CA ALA A 425 -7.63 -7.22 24.59
C ALA A 425 -9.05 -7.73 24.26
N GLU A 426 -9.78 -7.82 25.37
CA GLU A 426 -11.16 -8.26 25.11
C GLU A 426 -11.92 -7.28 24.22
N LEU A 427 -11.85 -5.99 24.47
CA LEU A 427 -12.55 -5.02 23.60
C LEU A 427 -12.03 -5.09 22.16
N ARG A 428 -10.78 -5.33 21.94
CA ARG A 428 -10.24 -5.41 20.57
C ARG A 428 -10.82 -6.63 19.84
N ARG A 429 -10.86 -7.74 20.53
CA ARG A 429 -11.46 -8.94 19.89
C ARG A 429 -12.91 -8.67 19.46
N ARG A 430 -13.62 -7.96 20.33
CA ARG A 430 -15.02 -7.67 19.97
C ARG A 430 -15.09 -6.73 18.77
N ARG A 431 -14.22 -5.75 18.74
CA ARG A 431 -14.25 -4.78 17.63
C ARG A 431 -13.81 -5.46 16.32
N ALA A 432 -12.86 -6.31 16.44
CA ALA A 432 -12.44 -7.03 15.22
C ALA A 432 -13.60 -7.86 14.65
N ALA A 433 -14.30 -8.56 15.53
CA ALA A 433 -15.46 -9.36 15.04
C ALA A 433 -16.52 -8.46 14.41
N GLU A 434 -16.72 -7.35 15.09
CA GLU A 434 -17.73 -6.41 14.54
C GLU A 434 -17.26 -5.84 13.18
N TYR A 435 -16.09 -5.40 13.12
CA TYR A 435 -15.54 -4.92 11.83
C TYR A 435 -15.76 -5.95 10.71
N ARG A 436 -15.46 -7.22 10.95
CA ARG A 436 -15.62 -8.26 9.92
C ARG A 436 -17.10 -8.39 9.50
N ARG A 437 -17.95 -8.35 10.50
CA ARG A 437 -19.39 -8.48 10.16
C ARG A 437 -19.84 -7.32 9.26
N ILE A 438 -19.40 -6.15 9.60
CA ILE A 438 -19.86 -4.98 8.81
C ILE A 438 -19.28 -5.06 7.40
N THR A 439 -17.97 -5.33 7.35
CA THR A 439 -17.36 -5.34 5.99
C THR A 439 -17.95 -6.48 5.14
N ASP A 440 -18.27 -7.60 5.77
CA ASP A 440 -18.96 -8.67 5.01
C ASP A 440 -20.34 -8.22 4.52
N ALA A 441 -21.06 -7.59 5.41
CA ALA A 441 -22.40 -7.11 5.01
C ALA A 441 -22.30 -6.08 3.88
N LEU A 442 -21.38 -5.21 4.03
CA LEU A 442 -21.25 -4.20 2.96
C LEU A 442 -20.83 -4.86 1.65
N GLY A 443 -19.92 -5.84 1.74
CA GLY A 443 -19.56 -6.62 0.54
C GLY A 443 -20.78 -7.25 -0.14
N ARG A 444 -21.67 -7.80 0.62
CA ARG A 444 -22.89 -8.41 0.02
C ARG A 444 -23.78 -7.35 -0.63
N LEU A 445 -23.89 -6.21 0.05
CA LEU A 445 -24.74 -5.15 -0.53
C LEU A 445 -24.16 -4.65 -1.86
N ARG A 446 -22.92 -4.60 -1.81
CA ARG A 446 -22.27 -4.15 -3.07
C ARG A 446 -22.55 -5.14 -4.21
N ARG A 447 -22.50 -6.39 -3.95
CA ARG A 447 -22.76 -7.40 -5.01
C ARG A 447 -24.23 -7.37 -5.45
N ASP A 448 -25.11 -7.08 -4.54
CA ASP A 448 -26.56 -7.06 -4.89
C ASP A 448 -26.90 -5.82 -5.72
N VAL A 449 -26.16 -4.75 -5.47
CA VAL A 449 -26.41 -3.53 -6.26
C VAL A 449 -25.72 -3.67 -7.63
N ARG A 450 -24.79 -4.75 -7.73
CA ARG A 450 -24.14 -4.92 -9.05
C ARG A 450 -24.30 -6.37 -9.52
N PRO A 451 -25.57 -6.82 -9.96
CA PRO A 451 -25.86 -8.24 -10.23
C PRO A 451 -25.22 -8.72 -11.54
N ASP A 452 -24.11 -7.93 -12.20
CA ASP A 452 -23.60 -8.55 -13.45
C ASP A 452 -22.34 -7.81 -13.90
N GLY A 453 -21.02 -8.26 -13.46
CA GLY A 453 -19.93 -8.32 -14.47
C GLY A 453 -18.66 -7.65 -13.93
N ALA A 454 -18.11 -8.02 -12.82
CA ALA A 454 -16.64 -7.79 -12.86
C ALA A 454 -15.94 -8.79 -11.93
N ARG A 455 -16.07 -10.08 -12.19
CA ARG A 455 -15.01 -11.06 -11.87
C ARG A 455 -13.63 -10.39 -11.79
N GLY A 456 -13.20 -9.91 -10.58
CA GLY A 456 -12.10 -10.08 -9.60
C GLY A 456 -10.73 -9.98 -10.29
N HIS A 457 -10.14 -8.80 -10.54
CA HIS A 457 -8.67 -8.71 -10.45
C HIS A 457 -8.25 -8.24 -9.04
#